data_AF-A0A433U337-F1
#
_entry.id   AF-A0A433U337-F1
#
_cell.length_a   1.000
_cell.length_b   1.000
_cell.length_c   1.000
_cell.angle_alpha   90.00
_cell.angle_beta   90.00
_cell.angle_gamma   90.00
#
_symmetry.space_group_name_H-M   'P 1'
#
loop_
_entity.id
_entity.type
_entity.pdbx_description
1 polymer ?
#
loop_
_entity_poly.entity_id
_entity_poly.type
_entity_poly.pdbx_seq_one_letter_code
_entity_poly.pdbx_strand_id
1 'polypeptide(L)'
;MKNIRLTINRSMGRVDVWILVPLVGGALIAVGVFAILDNHSMIRLGRINSDGLYSNSSTPGLLDVASVMSIVSGSLTILMAVQGMVTLCGQWSCMIAMYMAGLIILLLLNAATVGVSVSFTARVEDHLYNATYLGIKDQFEGRIFTSNQFSRAFDKAQVEFDCCGLDNYTDFLSFSDSWLDKESLQ
;
A
#
# COMPACT_ATOMS: atom_id res chain seq x y z
N MET A 1 45.45 22.32 2.13
CA MET A 1 44.87 21.18 2.90
C MET A 1 43.73 21.56 3.85
N LYS A 2 43.75 22.72 4.53
CA LYS A 2 42.65 23.15 5.43
C LYS A 2 41.28 23.33 4.75
N ASN A 3 41.25 23.81 3.51
CA ASN A 3 40.00 24.05 2.78
C ASN A 3 39.26 22.76 2.38
N ILE A 4 39.96 21.63 2.19
CA ILE A 4 39.34 20.35 1.84
C ILE A 4 38.66 19.69 3.05
N ARG A 5 39.26 19.79 4.24
CA ARG A 5 38.66 19.24 5.48
C ARG A 5 37.35 19.95 5.88
N LEU A 6 37.22 21.24 5.60
CA LEU A 6 35.99 22.00 5.89
C LEU A 6 34.84 21.62 4.94
N THR A 7 35.14 21.36 3.66
CA THR A 7 34.13 20.84 2.71
C THR A 7 33.66 19.43 3.08
N ILE A 8 34.58 18.58 3.56
CA ILE A 8 34.24 17.22 4.03
C ILE A 8 33.35 17.28 5.29
N ASN A 9 33.67 18.12 6.27
CA ASN A 9 32.86 18.22 7.50
C ASN A 9 31.46 18.82 7.26
N ARG A 10 31.30 19.71 6.26
CA ARG A 10 29.99 20.27 5.87
C ARG A 10 29.20 19.35 4.92
N SER A 11 29.88 18.48 4.19
CA SER A 11 29.29 17.39 3.41
C SER A 11 28.78 16.26 4.32
N MET A 12 29.44 16.04 5.47
CA MET A 12 29.16 14.93 6.39
C MET A 12 27.75 14.98 7.00
N GLY A 13 27.20 16.16 7.29
CA GLY A 13 25.78 16.29 7.70
C GLY A 13 24.76 16.22 6.56
N ARG A 14 25.21 16.11 5.30
CA ARG A 14 24.36 16.00 4.09
C ARG A 14 24.36 14.59 3.50
N VAL A 15 25.35 13.75 3.81
CA VAL A 15 25.39 12.33 3.40
C VAL A 15 24.43 11.45 4.21
N ASP A 16 24.03 11.88 5.40
CA ASP A 16 23.06 11.17 6.23
C ASP A 16 21.75 10.91 5.46
N VAL A 17 21.24 11.93 4.76
CA VAL A 17 20.02 11.83 3.95
C VAL A 17 20.16 10.77 2.85
N TRP A 18 21.32 10.70 2.21
CA TRP A 18 21.57 9.77 1.10
C TRP A 18 21.73 8.32 1.54
N ILE A 19 22.07 8.08 2.81
CA ILE A 19 22.09 6.74 3.42
C ILE A 19 20.70 6.34 3.89
N LEU A 20 19.88 7.30 4.35
CA LEU A 20 18.52 7.04 4.82
C LEU A 20 17.53 6.74 3.68
N VAL A 21 17.63 7.44 2.54
CA VAL A 21 16.73 7.23 1.38
C VAL A 21 16.71 5.78 0.87
N PRO A 22 17.84 5.08 0.64
CA PRO A 22 17.81 3.70 0.16
C PRO A 22 17.32 2.72 1.23
N LEU A 23 17.44 3.03 2.52
CA LEU A 23 16.83 2.23 3.60
C LEU A 23 15.29 2.30 3.53
N VAL A 24 14.74 3.50 3.28
CA VAL A 24 13.31 3.68 3.06
C VAL A 24 12.85 2.97 1.79
N GLY A 25 13.61 3.09 0.70
CA GLY A 25 13.32 2.36 -0.56
C GLY A 25 13.36 0.84 -0.38
N GLY A 26 14.34 0.33 0.38
CA GLY A 26 14.43 -1.10 0.72
C GLY A 26 13.27 -1.58 1.58
N ALA A 27 12.82 -0.78 2.56
CA ALA A 27 11.64 -1.08 3.35
C ALA A 27 10.36 -1.13 2.49
N LEU A 28 10.21 -0.22 1.53
CA LEU A 28 9.07 -0.24 0.58
C LEU A 28 9.05 -1.51 -0.27
N ILE A 29 10.20 -1.93 -0.80
CA ILE A 29 10.30 -3.20 -1.54
C ILE A 29 9.99 -4.38 -0.62
N ALA A 30 10.52 -4.38 0.60
CA ALA A 30 10.27 -5.46 1.56
C ALA A 30 8.77 -5.59 1.88
N VAL A 31 8.07 -4.47 2.08
CA VAL A 31 6.60 -4.46 2.29
C VAL A 31 5.87 -4.96 1.05
N GLY A 32 6.26 -4.52 -0.15
CA GLY A 32 5.64 -4.97 -1.39
C GLY A 32 5.82 -6.46 -1.66
N VAL A 33 7.04 -6.97 -1.45
CA VAL A 33 7.35 -8.41 -1.58
C VAL A 33 6.64 -9.21 -0.50
N PHE A 34 6.61 -8.72 0.75
CA PHE A 34 5.87 -9.35 1.83
C PHE A 34 4.37 -9.43 1.50
N ALA A 35 3.78 -8.37 0.95
CA ALA A 35 2.38 -8.36 0.55
C ALA A 35 2.03 -9.37 -0.56
N ILE A 36 2.99 -9.71 -1.43
CA ILE A 36 2.82 -10.74 -2.47
C ILE A 36 2.98 -12.15 -1.89
N LEU A 37 3.97 -12.33 -1.01
CA LEU A 37 4.34 -13.64 -0.46
C LEU A 37 3.45 -14.08 0.71
N ASP A 38 2.89 -13.14 1.45
CA ASP A 38 2.14 -13.44 2.66
C ASP A 38 0.76 -14.00 2.32
N ASN A 39 0.56 -15.26 2.69
CA ASN A 39 -0.67 -16.03 2.45
C ASN A 39 -1.64 -15.93 3.65
N HIS A 40 -1.41 -14.99 4.57
CA HIS A 40 -2.32 -14.74 5.69
C HIS A 40 -3.63 -14.07 5.25
N SER A 41 -4.71 -14.40 5.98
CA SER A 41 -6.11 -14.10 5.67
C SER A 41 -6.38 -12.63 5.34
N MET A 42 -5.72 -11.71 6.04
CA MET A 42 -5.94 -10.25 5.99
C MET A 42 -5.67 -9.64 4.62
N ILE A 43 -4.58 -10.05 3.98
CA ILE A 43 -4.09 -9.47 2.73
C ILE A 43 -4.95 -9.95 1.55
N ARG A 44 -5.65 -11.09 1.68
CA ARG A 44 -6.61 -11.56 0.68
C ARG A 44 -7.90 -10.72 0.61
N LEU A 45 -8.22 -9.92 1.64
CA LEU A 45 -9.30 -8.91 1.54
C LEU A 45 -8.96 -7.82 0.51
N GLY A 46 -7.70 -7.63 0.16
CA GLY A 46 -7.32 -6.70 -0.89
C GLY A 46 -7.48 -7.23 -2.31
N ARG A 47 -7.90 -8.50 -2.48
CA ARG A 47 -8.21 -9.13 -3.78
C ARG A 47 -9.67 -8.96 -4.20
N ILE A 48 -10.43 -8.11 -3.51
CA ILE A 48 -11.81 -7.81 -3.90
C ILE A 48 -11.77 -7.03 -5.22
N ASN A 49 -12.35 -7.63 -6.26
CA ASN A 49 -12.51 -7.00 -7.58
C ASN A 49 -13.59 -5.89 -7.50
N SER A 50 -13.73 -5.08 -8.55
CA SER A 50 -14.74 -3.99 -8.66
C SER A 50 -16.18 -4.44 -8.40
N ASP A 51 -16.44 -5.75 -8.48
CA ASP A 51 -17.77 -6.35 -8.42
C ASP A 51 -18.02 -7.10 -7.11
N GLY A 52 -17.15 -6.95 -6.09
CA GLY A 52 -17.31 -7.59 -4.78
C GLY A 52 -17.15 -9.13 -4.78
N LEU A 53 -16.97 -9.73 -5.96
CA LEU A 53 -16.95 -11.17 -6.17
C LEU A 53 -15.51 -11.69 -6.34
N TYR A 54 -15.25 -12.84 -5.72
CA TYR A 54 -14.00 -13.60 -5.87
C TYR A 54 -14.02 -14.35 -7.22
N SER A 55 -13.88 -13.64 -8.34
CA SER A 55 -13.84 -14.26 -9.66
C SER A 55 -12.39 -14.59 -10.08
N ASN A 56 -12.18 -15.82 -10.53
CA ASN A 56 -10.96 -16.32 -11.19
C ASN A 56 -10.73 -15.67 -12.57
N SER A 57 -10.97 -14.37 -12.71
CA SER A 57 -10.77 -13.58 -13.92
C SER A 57 -9.50 -12.75 -13.77
N SER A 58 -8.71 -12.69 -14.84
CA SER A 58 -7.34 -12.17 -14.94
C SER A 58 -7.15 -10.67 -14.68
N THR A 59 -8.01 -10.03 -13.88
CA THR A 59 -7.89 -8.63 -13.46
C THR A 59 -7.09 -8.55 -12.17
N PRO A 60 -5.98 -7.79 -12.13
CA PRO A 60 -5.18 -7.65 -10.92
C PRO A 60 -6.00 -6.93 -9.84
N GLY A 61 -6.08 -7.52 -8.65
CA GLY A 61 -6.79 -6.93 -7.51
C GLY A 61 -6.11 -5.64 -7.03
N LEU A 62 -6.85 -4.79 -6.31
CA LEU A 62 -6.35 -3.48 -5.84
C LEU A 62 -5.04 -3.61 -5.05
N LEU A 63 -4.94 -4.63 -4.19
CA LEU A 63 -3.73 -4.87 -3.40
C LEU A 63 -2.59 -5.49 -4.22
N ASP A 64 -2.91 -6.27 -5.26
CA ASP A 64 -1.93 -6.81 -6.20
C ASP A 64 -1.25 -5.63 -6.93
N VAL A 65 -2.06 -4.69 -7.45
CA VAL A 65 -1.57 -3.45 -8.05
C VAL A 65 -0.77 -2.62 -7.03
N ALA A 66 -1.27 -2.44 -5.81
CA ALA A 66 -0.57 -1.67 -4.78
C ALA A 66 0.80 -2.29 -4.41
N SER A 67 0.88 -3.61 -4.32
CA SER A 67 2.12 -4.32 -4.04
C SER A 67 3.15 -4.13 -5.15
N VAL A 68 2.74 -4.27 -6.42
CA VAL A 68 3.62 -4.03 -7.58
C VAL A 68 4.08 -2.57 -7.61
N MET A 69 3.17 -1.61 -7.38
CA MET A 69 3.51 -0.19 -7.34
C MET A 69 4.50 0.16 -6.21
N SER A 70 4.39 -0.49 -5.05
CA SER A 70 5.34 -0.32 -3.94
C SER A 70 6.75 -0.83 -4.27
N ILE A 71 6.86 -1.95 -5.00
CA ILE A 71 8.14 -2.50 -5.46
C ILE A 71 8.77 -1.59 -6.53
N VAL A 72 7.97 -1.14 -7.49
CA VAL A 72 8.44 -0.28 -8.59
C VAL A 72 8.93 1.07 -8.05
N SER A 73 8.15 1.71 -7.19
CA SER A 73 8.54 2.99 -6.56
C SER A 73 9.75 2.84 -5.63
N GLY A 74 9.81 1.76 -4.84
CA GLY A 74 10.97 1.43 -4.01
C GLY A 74 12.25 1.21 -4.82
N SER A 75 12.15 0.54 -5.97
CA SER A 75 13.30 0.32 -6.86
C SER A 75 13.82 1.62 -7.45
N LEU A 76 12.91 2.50 -7.91
CA LEU A 76 13.27 3.80 -8.48
C LEU A 76 13.92 4.73 -7.44
N THR A 77 13.45 4.71 -6.20
CA THR A 77 14.04 5.53 -5.12
C THR A 77 15.46 5.09 -4.77
N ILE A 78 15.75 3.78 -4.76
CA ILE A 78 17.13 3.28 -4.57
C ILE A 78 18.04 3.71 -5.72
N LEU A 79 17.60 3.61 -6.97
CA LEU A 79 18.40 4.05 -8.13
C LEU A 79 18.76 5.53 -8.07
N MET A 80 17.79 6.38 -7.67
CA MET A 80 18.00 7.82 -7.52
C MET A 80 18.92 8.16 -6.34
N ALA A 81 18.89 7.36 -5.27
CA ALA A 81 19.81 7.50 -4.15
C ALA A 81 21.26 7.20 -4.56
N VAL A 82 21.47 6.12 -5.32
CA VAL A 82 22.80 5.75 -5.84
C VAL A 82 23.35 6.83 -6.77
N GLN A 83 22.53 7.33 -7.70
CA GLN A 83 22.93 8.43 -8.60
C GLN A 83 23.33 9.69 -7.83
N GLY A 84 22.62 10.00 -6.75
CA GLY A 84 22.94 11.13 -5.89
C GLY A 84 24.26 11.01 -5.14
N MET A 85 24.55 9.83 -4.59
CA MET A 85 25.84 9.58 -3.92
C MET A 85 27.01 9.69 -4.92
N VAL A 86 26.85 9.15 -6.12
CA VAL A 86 27.86 9.26 -7.19
C VAL A 86 28.05 10.72 -7.61
N THR A 87 26.97 11.52 -7.64
CA THR A 87 27.02 12.95 -7.97
C THR A 87 27.80 13.78 -6.95
N LEU A 88 27.79 13.38 -5.67
CA LEU A 88 28.61 14.04 -4.63
C LEU A 88 30.11 13.69 -4.74
N CYS A 89 30.43 12.48 -5.21
CA CYS A 89 31.80 12.00 -5.35
C CYS A 89 32.43 12.37 -6.72
N GLY A 90 31.62 12.57 -7.76
CA GLY A 90 32.05 12.86 -9.12
C GLY A 90 31.91 14.35 -9.47
N GLN A 91 32.98 14.99 -9.93
CA GLN A 91 32.98 16.39 -10.39
C GLN A 91 32.42 16.58 -11.82
N TRP A 92 31.68 15.61 -12.34
CA TRP A 92 31.24 15.58 -13.74
C TRP A 92 29.92 16.32 -13.90
N SER A 93 29.96 17.50 -14.52
CA SER A 93 28.79 18.39 -14.69
C SER A 93 27.58 17.73 -15.38
N CYS A 94 27.81 16.74 -16.24
CA CYS A 94 26.75 16.00 -16.92
C CYS A 94 25.91 15.13 -15.95
N MET A 95 26.53 14.54 -14.92
CA MET A 95 25.80 13.71 -13.94
C MET A 95 24.89 14.56 -13.03
N ILE A 96 25.33 15.77 -12.67
CA ILE A 96 24.51 16.71 -11.89
C ILE A 96 23.27 17.15 -12.70
N ALA A 97 23.43 17.44 -13.99
CA ALA A 97 22.33 17.84 -14.86
C ALA A 97 21.29 16.72 -15.03
N MET A 98 21.73 15.48 -15.25
CA MET A 98 20.86 14.31 -15.33
C MET A 98 20.12 14.05 -14.01
N TYR A 99 20.81 14.21 -12.88
CA TYR A 99 20.19 14.06 -11.55
C TYR A 99 19.10 15.11 -11.29
N MET A 100 19.37 16.38 -11.59
CA MET A 100 18.40 17.47 -11.44
C MET A 100 17.17 17.29 -12.35
N ALA A 101 17.39 16.88 -13.61
CA ALA A 101 16.30 16.57 -14.53
C ALA A 101 15.44 15.40 -14.02
N GLY A 102 16.07 14.33 -13.51
CA GLY A 102 15.38 13.19 -12.92
C GLY A 102 14.52 13.56 -11.71
N LEU A 103 15.03 14.42 -10.82
CA LEU A 103 14.26 14.92 -9.68
C LEU A 103 13.04 15.74 -10.10
N ILE A 104 13.17 16.59 -11.11
CA ILE A 104 12.05 17.39 -11.62
C ILE A 104 10.97 16.47 -12.20
N ILE A 105 11.35 15.45 -12.96
CA ILE A 105 10.41 14.47 -13.50
C ILE A 105 9.69 13.70 -12.37
N LEU A 106 10.41 13.28 -11.33
CA LEU A 106 9.82 12.66 -10.14
C LEU A 106 8.87 13.60 -9.41
N LEU A 107 9.20 14.88 -9.29
CA LEU A 107 8.34 15.86 -8.65
C LEU A 107 7.01 15.99 -9.41
N LEU A 108 7.05 16.06 -10.74
CA LEU A 108 5.85 16.13 -11.59
C LEU A 108 5.02 14.84 -11.50
N LEU A 109 5.66 13.67 -11.52
CA LEU A 109 4.99 12.38 -11.34
C LEU A 109 4.31 12.30 -9.97
N ASN A 110 5.01 12.67 -8.89
CA ASN A 110 4.44 12.65 -7.55
C ASN A 110 3.32 13.68 -7.37
N ALA A 111 3.41 14.85 -8.01
CA ALA A 111 2.31 15.81 -8.01
C ALA A 111 1.08 15.24 -8.74
N ALA A 112 1.28 14.54 -9.85
CA ALA A 112 0.20 13.88 -10.57
C ALA A 112 -0.42 12.74 -9.75
N THR A 113 0.38 11.88 -9.10
CA THR A 113 -0.14 10.79 -8.27
C THR A 113 -0.94 11.32 -7.10
N VAL A 114 -0.43 12.32 -6.36
CA VAL A 114 -1.15 12.95 -5.25
C VAL A 114 -2.44 13.61 -5.72
N GLY A 115 -2.41 14.28 -6.88
CA GLY A 115 -3.61 14.87 -7.48
C GLY A 115 -4.69 13.83 -7.82
N VAL A 116 -4.28 12.68 -8.35
CA VAL A 116 -5.19 11.55 -8.59
C VAL A 116 -5.72 10.99 -7.28
N SER A 117 -4.86 10.78 -6.27
CA SER A 117 -5.29 10.25 -4.98
C SER A 117 -6.38 11.10 -4.33
N VAL A 118 -6.22 12.44 -4.34
CA VAL A 118 -7.19 13.36 -3.73
C VAL A 118 -8.49 13.44 -4.53
N SER A 119 -8.42 13.44 -5.86
CA SER A 119 -9.62 13.58 -6.70
C SER A 119 -10.49 12.32 -6.75
N PHE A 120 -9.90 11.14 -6.53
CA PHE A 120 -10.60 9.86 -6.60
C PHE A 120 -11.05 9.31 -5.25
N THR A 121 -10.81 9.99 -4.12
CA THR A 121 -11.21 9.51 -2.77
C THR A 121 -12.68 9.13 -2.71
N ALA A 122 -13.57 10.00 -3.19
CA ALA A 122 -15.01 9.75 -3.20
C ALA A 122 -15.40 8.48 -3.99
N ARG A 123 -14.74 8.24 -5.13
CA ARG A 123 -15.03 7.04 -5.94
C ARG A 123 -14.48 5.78 -5.28
N VAL A 124 -13.30 5.87 -4.64
CA VAL A 124 -12.70 4.74 -3.92
C VAL A 124 -13.59 4.34 -2.75
N GLU A 125 -14.18 5.31 -2.04
CA GLU A 125 -15.11 5.07 -0.94
C GLU A 125 -16.36 4.32 -1.43
N ASP A 126 -17.01 4.78 -2.50
CA ASP A 126 -18.19 4.12 -3.07
C ASP A 126 -17.91 2.68 -3.52
N HIS A 127 -16.78 2.47 -4.20
CA HIS A 127 -16.38 1.13 -4.65
C HIS A 127 -16.03 0.21 -3.49
N LEU A 128 -15.32 0.73 -2.49
CA LEU A 128 -14.96 -0.03 -1.29
C LEU A 128 -16.20 -0.38 -0.47
N TYR A 129 -17.14 0.54 -0.34
CA TYR A 129 -18.41 0.33 0.35
C TYR A 129 -19.21 -0.80 -0.32
N ASN A 130 -19.43 -0.73 -1.63
CA ASN A 130 -20.19 -1.76 -2.35
C ASN A 130 -19.47 -3.12 -2.38
N ALA A 131 -18.14 -3.12 -2.54
CA ALA A 131 -17.33 -4.32 -2.50
C ALA A 131 -17.37 -5.01 -1.14
N THR A 132 -17.28 -4.25 -0.05
CA THR A 132 -17.36 -4.77 1.32
C THR A 132 -18.78 -5.22 1.65
N TYR A 133 -19.80 -4.47 1.20
CA TYR A 133 -21.20 -4.84 1.32
C TYR A 133 -21.50 -6.20 0.69
N LEU A 134 -21.05 -6.41 -0.56
CA LEU A 134 -21.20 -7.70 -1.25
C LEU A 134 -20.41 -8.81 -0.56
N GLY A 135 -19.19 -8.52 -0.08
CA GLY A 135 -18.37 -9.48 0.67
C GLY A 135 -19.04 -9.94 1.96
N ILE A 136 -19.65 -9.04 2.73
CA ILE A 136 -20.38 -9.41 3.96
C ILE A 136 -21.64 -10.21 3.63
N LYS A 137 -22.37 -9.81 2.58
CA LYS A 137 -23.59 -10.50 2.17
C LYS A 137 -23.33 -11.95 1.72
N ASP A 138 -22.30 -12.16 0.92
CA ASP A 138 -22.09 -13.42 0.20
C ASP A 138 -21.08 -14.36 0.87
N GLN A 139 -20.07 -13.81 1.57
CA GLN A 139 -18.89 -14.58 2.01
C GLN A 139 -18.70 -14.63 3.53
N PHE A 140 -19.49 -13.86 4.29
CA PHE A 140 -19.33 -13.78 5.74
C PHE A 140 -20.18 -14.83 6.46
N GLU A 141 -19.51 -15.77 7.12
CA GLU A 141 -20.18 -16.89 7.79
C GLU A 141 -20.40 -16.64 9.28
N GLY A 142 -19.72 -15.67 9.90
CA GLY A 142 -19.89 -15.32 11.32
C GLY A 142 -19.63 -16.47 12.31
N ARG A 143 -18.74 -17.42 11.98
CA ARG A 143 -18.39 -18.55 12.85
C ARG A 143 -16.96 -18.41 13.35
N ILE A 144 -16.72 -18.71 14.62
CA ILE A 144 -15.39 -18.66 15.27
C ILE A 144 -14.37 -19.55 14.54
N PHE A 145 -14.83 -20.64 13.91
CA PHE A 145 -14.00 -21.57 13.12
C PHE A 145 -14.43 -21.64 11.65
N THR A 146 -14.53 -20.48 10.98
CA THR A 146 -14.76 -20.43 9.53
C THR A 146 -13.49 -20.71 8.73
N SER A 147 -13.60 -21.54 7.69
CA SER A 147 -12.53 -21.73 6.70
C SER A 147 -12.46 -20.58 5.68
N ASN A 148 -13.47 -19.71 5.63
CA ASN A 148 -13.52 -18.61 4.69
C ASN A 148 -12.54 -17.52 5.10
N GLN A 149 -11.67 -17.18 4.17
CA GLN A 149 -10.59 -16.25 4.40
C GLN A 149 -11.10 -14.82 4.56
N PHE A 150 -12.16 -14.46 3.83
CA PHE A 150 -12.83 -13.17 3.98
C PHE A 150 -13.33 -12.97 5.42
N SER A 151 -14.08 -13.93 5.96
CA SER A 151 -14.66 -13.81 7.30
C SER A 151 -13.60 -13.71 8.41
N ARG A 152 -12.53 -14.52 8.36
CA ARG A 152 -11.41 -14.41 9.33
C ARG A 152 -10.69 -13.08 9.28
N ALA A 153 -10.51 -12.56 8.07
CA ALA A 153 -9.79 -11.34 7.86
C ALA A 153 -10.62 -10.13 8.26
N PHE A 154 -11.92 -10.16 7.95
CA PHE A 154 -12.85 -9.12 8.34
C PHE A 154 -12.99 -9.05 9.86
N ASP A 155 -13.11 -10.20 10.54
CA ASP A 155 -13.15 -10.29 12.01
C ASP A 155 -11.88 -9.73 12.67
N LYS A 156 -10.70 -10.09 12.15
CA LYS A 156 -9.45 -9.53 12.67
C LYS A 156 -9.34 -8.02 12.39
N ALA A 157 -9.88 -7.51 11.28
CA ALA A 157 -9.86 -6.08 11.00
C ALA A 157 -10.76 -5.32 11.98
N GLN A 158 -11.91 -5.89 12.32
CA GLN A 158 -12.83 -5.35 13.32
C GLN A 158 -12.21 -5.26 14.71
N VAL A 159 -11.45 -6.28 15.12
CA VAL A 159 -10.72 -6.26 16.39
C VAL A 159 -9.53 -5.29 16.37
N GLU A 160 -8.81 -5.18 15.24
CA GLU A 160 -7.67 -4.26 15.12
C GLU A 160 -8.09 -2.78 15.15
N PHE A 161 -9.23 -2.47 14.53
CA PHE A 161 -9.74 -1.10 14.42
C PHE A 161 -10.85 -0.77 15.44
N ASP A 162 -11.15 -1.67 16.38
CA ASP A 162 -12.24 -1.56 17.36
C ASP A 162 -13.58 -1.13 16.73
N CYS A 163 -13.93 -1.71 15.57
CA CYS A 163 -15.12 -1.38 14.81
C CYS A 163 -16.00 -2.62 14.52
N CYS A 164 -17.28 -2.40 14.17
CA CYS A 164 -18.24 -3.49 13.93
C CYS A 164 -19.22 -3.11 12.80
N GLY A 165 -19.28 -3.93 11.75
CA GLY A 165 -20.02 -3.65 10.52
C GLY A 165 -19.26 -2.76 9.52
N LEU A 166 -19.97 -2.23 8.52
CA LEU A 166 -19.47 -1.12 7.69
C LEU A 166 -19.76 0.21 8.41
N ASP A 167 -21.03 0.43 8.74
CA ASP A 167 -21.52 1.61 9.45
C ASP A 167 -21.87 1.27 10.90
N ASN A 168 -22.46 0.09 11.14
CA ASN A 168 -22.89 -0.31 12.48
C ASN A 168 -23.08 -1.83 12.63
N TYR A 169 -23.19 -2.33 13.87
CA TYR A 169 -23.41 -3.75 14.14
C TYR A 169 -24.70 -4.31 13.50
N THR A 170 -25.69 -3.45 13.23
CA THR A 170 -26.95 -3.81 12.56
C THR A 170 -26.79 -4.22 11.10
N ASP A 171 -25.63 -3.95 10.50
CA ASP A 171 -25.31 -4.33 9.13
C ASP A 171 -25.34 -5.85 8.94
N PHE A 172 -24.92 -6.61 9.95
CA PHE A 172 -24.98 -8.06 9.90
C PHE A 172 -26.40 -8.60 9.92
N LEU A 173 -27.33 -7.92 10.59
CA LEU A 173 -28.75 -8.26 10.61
C LEU A 173 -29.42 -7.93 9.27
N SER A 174 -28.92 -6.90 8.59
CA SER A 174 -29.51 -6.40 7.34
C SER A 174 -28.96 -7.13 6.10
N PHE A 175 -27.71 -7.57 6.15
CA PHE A 175 -26.99 -8.09 4.97
C PHE A 175 -26.79 -9.60 5.01
N SER A 176 -26.89 -10.23 6.17
CA SER A 176 -26.52 -11.63 6.35
C SER A 176 -27.65 -12.46 6.95
N ASP A 177 -28.37 -13.19 6.08
CA ASP A 177 -29.35 -14.20 6.51
C ASP A 177 -28.70 -15.28 7.40
N SER A 178 -27.38 -15.51 7.23
CA SER A 178 -26.60 -16.45 8.03
C SER A 178 -26.46 -16.08 9.51
N TRP A 179 -26.71 -14.81 9.87
CA TRP A 179 -26.70 -14.32 11.26
C TRP A 179 -28.08 -14.43 11.90
N LEU A 180 -29.15 -14.11 11.16
CA LEU A 180 -30.53 -14.26 11.63
C LEU A 180 -30.86 -15.73 11.98
N ASP A 181 -30.32 -16.68 11.21
CA ASP A 181 -30.51 -18.12 11.44
C ASP A 181 -29.78 -18.66 12.68
N LYS A 182 -28.87 -17.89 13.29
CA LYS A 182 -28.17 -18.28 14.52
C LYS A 182 -28.82 -17.72 15.77
N GLU A 183 -29.49 -16.58 15.66
CA GLU A 183 -30.26 -15.99 16.76
C GLU A 183 -31.52 -16.82 17.08
N SER A 184 -32.05 -17.55 16.09
CA SER A 184 -33.17 -18.49 16.23
C SER A 184 -32.79 -19.87 16.83
N LEU A 185 -31.49 -20.12 17.09
CA LEU A 185 -30.95 -21.35 17.68
C LEU A 185 -30.51 -21.18 19.15
N GLN A 186 -30.88 -20.07 19.80
CA GLN A 186 -30.83 -19.89 21.25
C GLN A 186 -32.23 -19.98 21.86
#